data_AF-A0A382L0T1-F1
#
_entry.id   AF-A0A382L0T1-F1
#
_cell.length_a   1.000
_cell.length_b   1.000
_cell.length_c   1.000
_cell.angle_alpha   90.00
_cell.angle_beta   90.00
_cell.angle_gamma   90.00
#
_symmetry.space_group_name_H-M   'P 1'
#
loop_
_entity.id
_entity.type
_entity.pdbx_description
1 polymer ?
#
loop_
_entity_poly.entity_id
_entity_poly.type
_entity_poly.pdbx_seq_one_letter_code
_entity_poly.pdbx_strand_id
1 'polypeptide(L)'
;MLALAGLAKAEARQPMSPGSPHFAPRAERVVHLFMNGGPSQVDTFDPKPMLNKLHGQPLPGNNLRTERRTGHAMGSPFSFKRYGASGLPVSEIFAKTAAAAADDLCVIRSMQAEVPNHEPSLMLMNCGNAQLPRPSFGSWVTYGLGSENENLPGFIVMCPNGYPVVGTRNWRSAFLPGAYQGTYLDTKHTEVTKLIANIRNTRLSSTEQRRQLDLVQALNARHLQERVADP
;
A
#
# COMPACT_ATOMS: atom_id res chain seq x y z
N MET A 1 -16.74 -3.92 -20.48
CA MET A 1 -17.44 -2.91 -19.65
C MET A 1 -17.88 -3.52 -18.32
N LEU A 2 -16.94 -4.02 -17.50
CA LEU A 2 -17.23 -4.54 -16.16
C LEU A 2 -17.14 -3.45 -15.08
N ALA A 3 -16.42 -2.36 -15.34
CA ALA A 3 -16.25 -1.24 -14.41
C ALA A 3 -17.50 -0.33 -14.33
N LEU A 4 -18.30 -0.26 -15.40
CA LEU A 4 -19.49 0.60 -15.44
C LEU A 4 -20.69 -0.08 -14.73
N ALA A 5 -20.88 -1.39 -14.94
CA ALA A 5 -21.92 -2.16 -14.25
C ALA A 5 -21.73 -2.23 -12.72
N GLY A 6 -20.48 -2.14 -12.24
CA GLY A 6 -20.19 -2.00 -10.80
C GLY A 6 -20.50 -0.62 -10.22
N LEU A 7 -20.55 0.42 -11.06
CA LEU A 7 -20.96 1.78 -10.69
C LEU A 7 -22.48 1.96 -10.75
N ALA A 8 -23.16 1.25 -11.65
CA ALA A 8 -24.60 1.35 -11.87
C ALA A 8 -25.44 0.49 -10.91
N LYS A 9 -24.90 -0.61 -10.37
CA LYS A 9 -25.53 -1.43 -9.32
C LYS A 9 -25.37 -0.92 -7.89
N ALA A 10 -24.94 0.33 -7.71
CA ALA A 10 -24.98 0.97 -6.41
C ALA A 10 -26.44 1.27 -6.04
N GLU A 11 -27.13 0.28 -5.43
CA GLU A 11 -27.99 0.62 -4.28
C GLU A 11 -27.22 1.61 -3.42
N ALA A 12 -27.91 2.61 -2.85
CA ALA A 12 -27.38 3.78 -2.16
C ALA A 12 -26.53 3.45 -0.90
N ARG A 13 -25.53 2.61 -1.06
CA ARG A 13 -24.48 2.33 -0.10
C ARG A 13 -23.59 3.56 -0.14
N GLN A 14 -23.47 4.24 1.00
CA GLN A 14 -22.57 5.37 1.05
C GLN A 14 -21.17 4.88 0.67
N PRO A 15 -20.43 5.65 -0.15
CA PRO A 15 -19.03 5.33 -0.42
C PRO A 15 -18.31 5.05 0.90
N MET A 16 -17.61 3.93 0.98
CA MET A 16 -16.90 3.43 2.17
C MET A 16 -17.76 2.87 3.32
N SER A 17 -19.08 2.71 3.22
CA SER A 17 -19.80 1.96 4.27
C SER A 17 -19.24 0.54 4.41
N PRO A 18 -19.03 0.04 5.65
CA PRO A 18 -18.45 -1.29 5.86
C PRO A 18 -19.18 -2.39 5.07
N GLY A 19 -18.37 -3.19 4.39
CA GLY A 19 -18.79 -4.39 3.66
C GLY A 19 -18.98 -5.58 4.59
N SER A 20 -19.86 -6.53 4.25
CA SER A 20 -19.73 -7.89 4.80
C SER A 20 -18.67 -8.60 3.97
N PRO A 21 -17.50 -8.95 4.52
CA PRO A 21 -16.48 -9.65 3.77
C PRO A 21 -16.96 -11.06 3.38
N HIS A 22 -16.41 -11.62 2.29
CA HIS A 22 -16.76 -12.97 1.84
C HIS A 22 -16.43 -14.06 2.87
N PHE A 23 -15.47 -13.79 3.75
CA PHE A 23 -15.05 -14.71 4.81
C PHE A 23 -15.05 -13.98 6.15
N ALA A 24 -15.32 -14.74 7.23
CA ALA A 24 -15.17 -14.22 8.59
C ALA A 24 -13.70 -13.79 8.81
N PRO A 25 -13.46 -12.52 9.20
CA PRO A 25 -12.10 -12.05 9.44
C PRO A 25 -11.48 -12.79 10.63
N ARG A 26 -10.20 -13.16 10.49
CA ARG A 26 -9.41 -13.78 11.57
C ARG A 26 -8.53 -12.78 12.33
N ALA A 27 -8.37 -11.58 11.79
CA ALA A 27 -7.61 -10.50 12.38
C ALA A 27 -8.43 -9.21 12.30
N GLU A 28 -8.43 -8.45 13.39
CA GLU A 28 -9.14 -7.17 13.48
C GLU A 28 -8.27 -6.00 13.01
N ARG A 29 -6.95 -6.11 13.21
CA ARG A 29 -5.97 -5.04 12.94
C ARG A 29 -4.73 -5.63 12.29
N VAL A 30 -4.19 -4.92 11.31
CA VAL A 30 -2.94 -5.28 10.62
C VAL A 30 -1.97 -4.13 10.72
N VAL A 31 -0.77 -4.41 11.21
CA VAL A 31 0.36 -3.48 11.17
C VAL A 31 1.30 -3.95 10.06
N HIS A 32 1.36 -3.19 8.98
CA HIS A 32 2.26 -3.48 7.86
C HIS A 32 3.43 -2.49 7.87
N LEU A 33 4.65 -3.04 7.93
CA LEU A 33 5.88 -2.26 7.97
C LEU A 33 6.71 -2.56 6.73
N PHE A 34 6.83 -1.58 5.83
CA PHE A 34 7.76 -1.64 4.72
C PHE A 34 9.05 -0.87 5.05
N MET A 35 10.15 -1.60 5.21
CA MET A 35 11.44 -1.04 5.66
C MET A 35 12.26 -0.55 4.46
N ASN A 36 11.95 0.63 3.94
CA ASN A 36 12.75 1.26 2.89
C ASN A 36 14.16 1.59 3.41
N GLY A 37 15.21 1.05 2.76
CA GLY A 37 16.59 1.13 3.26
C GLY A 37 16.85 0.27 4.51
N GLY A 38 15.92 -0.63 4.84
CA GLY A 38 16.03 -1.56 5.95
C GLY A 38 17.07 -2.67 5.73
N PRO A 39 17.22 -3.57 6.70
CA PRO A 39 18.18 -4.66 6.62
C PRO A 39 17.85 -5.60 5.46
N SER A 40 18.89 -6.14 4.83
CA SER A 40 18.76 -7.12 3.75
C SER A 40 18.07 -8.39 4.23
N GLN A 41 17.20 -8.96 3.40
CA GLN A 41 16.52 -10.23 3.69
C GLN A 41 17.52 -11.39 3.86
N VAL A 42 18.64 -11.34 3.11
CA VAL A 42 19.66 -12.41 3.15
C VAL A 42 20.50 -12.39 4.42
N ASP A 43 20.49 -11.26 5.12
CA ASP A 43 21.19 -11.01 6.38
C ASP A 43 20.28 -11.19 7.61
N THR A 44 19.01 -11.54 7.40
CA THR A 44 17.98 -11.58 8.46
C THR A 44 17.28 -12.93 8.55
N PHE A 45 16.34 -13.20 7.64
CA PHE A 45 15.45 -14.37 7.71
C PHE A 45 15.56 -15.31 6.50
N ASP A 46 16.42 -15.02 5.53
CA ASP A 46 16.58 -15.81 4.30
C ASP A 46 18.06 -16.04 3.93
N PRO A 47 18.81 -16.77 4.77
CA PRO A 47 20.22 -17.02 4.49
C PRO A 47 20.39 -17.69 3.12
N LYS A 48 21.33 -17.18 2.33
CA LYS A 48 21.71 -17.73 1.02
C LYS A 48 23.11 -18.33 1.10
N PRO A 49 23.28 -19.62 1.44
CA PRO A 49 24.60 -20.24 1.60
C PRO A 49 25.52 -20.11 0.37
N MET A 50 24.96 -20.01 -0.83
CA MET A 50 25.76 -19.77 -2.04
C MET A 50 26.46 -18.42 -2.05
N LEU A 51 25.89 -17.37 -1.44
CA LEU A 51 26.57 -16.07 -1.33
C LEU A 51 27.85 -16.19 -0.48
N ASN A 52 27.83 -17.03 0.55
CA ASN A 52 29.01 -17.27 1.38
C ASN A 52 30.09 -18.04 0.61
N LYS A 53 29.69 -19.05 -0.17
CA LYS A 53 30.63 -19.81 -1.01
C LYS A 53 31.29 -18.97 -2.10
N LEU A 54 30.55 -18.02 -2.65
CA LEU A 54 31.02 -17.13 -3.72
C LEU A 54 31.55 -15.80 -3.19
N HIS A 55 31.69 -15.62 -1.87
CA HIS A 55 32.08 -14.34 -1.29
C HIS A 55 33.37 -13.81 -1.95
N GLY A 56 33.32 -12.56 -2.44
CA GLY A 56 34.44 -11.91 -3.12
C GLY A 56 34.64 -12.34 -4.58
N GLN A 57 33.82 -13.24 -5.13
CA GLN A 57 33.87 -13.69 -6.52
C GLN A 57 32.78 -13.00 -7.37
N PRO A 58 32.98 -12.84 -8.68
CA PRO A 58 31.92 -12.39 -9.58
C PRO A 58 30.66 -13.27 -9.45
N LEU A 59 29.48 -12.65 -9.44
CA LEU A 59 28.22 -13.41 -9.43
C LEU A 59 28.07 -14.19 -10.74
N PRO A 60 27.57 -15.44 -10.70
CA PRO A 60 27.33 -16.24 -11.89
C PRO A 60 26.16 -15.66 -12.71
N GLY A 61 26.35 -15.54 -14.02
CA GLY A 61 25.40 -14.90 -14.94
C GLY A 61 25.68 -13.41 -15.17
N ASN A 62 24.96 -12.80 -16.12
CA ASN A 62 25.05 -11.36 -16.30
C ASN A 62 24.36 -10.68 -15.11
N ASN A 63 25.13 -9.95 -14.30
CA ASN A 63 24.59 -9.10 -13.23
C ASN A 63 23.42 -8.26 -13.75
N LEU A 64 22.38 -8.12 -12.93
CA LEU A 64 21.32 -7.15 -13.21
C LEU A 64 21.97 -5.79 -13.38
N ARG A 65 21.68 -5.14 -14.52
CA ARG A 65 22.16 -3.78 -14.77
C ARG A 65 21.51 -2.85 -13.75
N THR A 66 22.34 -2.24 -12.92
CA THR A 66 21.90 -1.16 -12.02
C THR A 66 22.51 0.16 -12.47
N GLU A 67 22.06 1.28 -11.91
CA GLU A 67 22.64 2.60 -12.18
C GLU A 67 24.15 2.64 -11.86
N ARG A 68 24.60 1.83 -10.90
CA ARG A 68 25.99 1.76 -10.45
C ARG A 68 26.60 0.40 -10.76
N ARG A 69 27.93 0.35 -10.77
CA ARG A 69 28.65 -0.91 -10.94
C ARG A 69 28.36 -1.83 -9.74
N THR A 70 27.69 -2.94 -9.98
CA THR A 70 27.46 -3.99 -8.98
C THR A 70 28.77 -4.69 -8.66
N GLY A 71 29.03 -4.92 -7.38
CA GLY A 71 30.23 -5.61 -6.91
C GLY A 71 30.19 -7.13 -7.12
N HIS A 72 31.14 -7.80 -6.48
CA HIS A 72 31.19 -9.26 -6.36
C HIS A 72 30.11 -9.76 -5.39
N ALA A 73 29.88 -11.07 -5.38
CA ALA A 73 28.99 -11.70 -4.42
C ALA A 73 29.49 -11.40 -2.99
N MET A 74 28.56 -11.02 -2.12
CA MET A 74 28.84 -10.72 -0.72
C MET A 74 28.08 -11.74 0.14
N GLY A 75 28.84 -12.68 0.72
CA GLY A 75 28.34 -13.50 1.81
C GLY A 75 27.89 -12.64 3.00
N SER A 76 26.87 -13.12 3.72
CA SER A 76 26.35 -12.41 4.90
C SER A 76 27.46 -12.30 5.95
N PRO A 77 27.70 -11.13 6.55
CA PRO A 77 28.66 -10.98 7.63
C PRO A 77 28.14 -11.51 8.98
N PHE A 78 26.87 -11.93 9.03
CA PHE A 78 26.20 -12.36 10.25
C PHE A 78 26.13 -13.88 10.37
N SER A 79 26.14 -14.36 11.61
CA SER A 79 25.92 -15.76 11.93
C SER A 79 24.42 -16.08 12.03
N PHE A 80 24.06 -17.32 11.69
CA PHE A 80 22.66 -17.80 11.71
C PHE A 80 22.51 -18.99 12.64
N LYS A 81 21.38 -19.04 13.35
CA LYS A 81 20.96 -20.18 14.19
C LYS A 81 19.53 -20.57 13.85
N ARG A 82 19.19 -21.82 14.09
CA ARG A 82 17.80 -22.30 13.98
C ARG A 82 17.07 -22.07 15.29
N TYR A 83 15.86 -21.54 15.23
CA TYR A 83 15.01 -21.25 16.38
C TYR A 83 13.66 -21.96 16.26
N GLY A 84 13.02 -22.21 17.40
CA GLY A 84 11.71 -22.85 17.48
C GLY A 84 11.69 -24.31 17.02
N ALA A 85 10.51 -24.91 17.09
CA ALA A 85 10.23 -26.24 16.53
C ALA A 85 10.26 -26.25 14.99
N SER A 86 9.93 -25.11 14.37
CA SER A 86 10.04 -24.89 12.91
C SER A 86 11.48 -24.96 12.41
N GLY A 87 12.47 -24.73 13.28
CA GLY A 87 13.88 -24.68 12.91
C GLY A 87 14.20 -23.49 12.00
N LEU A 88 13.42 -22.40 12.07
CA LEU A 88 13.58 -21.21 11.25
C LEU A 88 15.01 -20.65 11.41
N PRO A 89 15.82 -20.58 10.34
CA PRO A 89 17.15 -20.01 10.45
C PRO A 89 17.06 -18.48 10.47
N VAL A 90 17.54 -17.87 11.55
CA VAL A 90 17.53 -16.42 11.76
C VAL A 90 18.92 -15.93 12.15
N SER A 91 19.28 -14.78 11.60
CA SER A 91 20.52 -14.05 11.88
C SER A 91 20.59 -13.60 13.34
N GLU A 92 21.81 -13.49 13.87
CA GLU A 92 22.06 -12.97 15.22
C GLU A 92 21.48 -11.57 15.47
N ILE A 93 21.29 -10.76 14.42
CA ILE A 93 20.64 -9.44 14.49
C ILE A 93 19.24 -9.52 15.12
N PHE A 94 18.50 -10.60 14.83
CA PHE A 94 17.12 -10.81 15.30
C PHE A 94 17.02 -11.98 16.28
N ALA A 95 18.11 -12.34 16.96
CA ALA A 95 18.15 -13.48 17.88
C ALA A 95 17.08 -13.40 18.99
N LYS A 96 16.86 -12.22 19.57
CA LYS A 96 15.83 -12.02 20.61
C LYS A 96 14.42 -12.22 20.08
N THR A 97 14.14 -11.70 18.89
CA THR A 97 12.84 -11.88 18.21
C THR A 97 12.59 -13.34 17.89
N ALA A 98 13.59 -14.02 17.33
CA ALA A 98 13.48 -15.44 16.98
C ALA A 98 13.34 -16.34 18.22
N ALA A 99 14.11 -16.07 19.28
CA ALA A 99 13.99 -16.82 20.54
C ALA A 99 12.60 -16.67 21.18
N ALA A 100 11.96 -15.50 21.04
CA ALA A 100 10.65 -15.25 21.60
C ALA A 100 9.49 -15.79 20.75
N ALA A 101 9.61 -15.79 19.42
CA ALA A 101 8.46 -15.95 18.53
C ALA A 101 8.73 -16.70 17.22
N ALA A 102 9.84 -17.45 17.07
CA ALA A 102 10.17 -18.09 15.77
C ALA A 102 9.05 -18.94 15.18
N ASP A 103 8.29 -19.66 16.01
CA ASP A 103 7.18 -20.51 15.56
C ASP A 103 5.88 -19.74 15.26
N ASP A 104 5.81 -18.46 15.63
CA ASP A 104 4.72 -17.55 15.28
C ASP A 104 5.03 -16.73 14.00
N LEU A 105 6.26 -16.84 13.49
CA LEU A 105 6.69 -16.12 12.28
C LEU A 105 6.42 -16.94 11.02
N CYS A 106 5.73 -16.33 10.07
CA CYS A 106 5.67 -16.81 8.69
C CYS A 106 6.64 -16.01 7.82
N VAL A 107 7.66 -16.67 7.26
CA VAL A 107 8.64 -16.03 6.37
C VAL A 107 8.39 -16.43 4.92
N ILE A 108 8.02 -15.45 4.09
CA ILE A 108 7.78 -15.62 2.67
C ILE A 108 9.06 -15.31 1.90
N ARG A 109 9.71 -16.34 1.34
CA ARG A 109 10.97 -16.23 0.57
C ARG A 109 10.78 -16.25 -0.95
N SER A 110 9.52 -16.31 -1.40
CA SER A 110 9.15 -16.40 -2.81
C SER A 110 8.94 -15.05 -3.49
N MET A 111 9.07 -13.93 -2.75
CA MET A 111 8.93 -12.60 -3.33
C MET A 111 10.11 -12.29 -4.25
N GLN A 112 9.81 -11.79 -5.45
CA GLN A 112 10.80 -11.37 -6.43
C GLN A 112 10.41 -10.01 -7.01
N ALA A 113 11.40 -9.31 -7.56
CA ALA A 113 11.22 -8.08 -8.32
C ALA A 113 12.09 -8.14 -9.58
N GLU A 114 11.63 -7.53 -10.66
CA GLU A 114 12.27 -7.62 -11.97
C GLU A 114 13.41 -6.60 -12.13
N VAL A 115 13.35 -5.49 -11.39
CA VAL A 115 14.27 -4.36 -11.53
C VAL A 115 14.87 -3.98 -10.18
N PRO A 116 16.20 -3.87 -10.07
CA PRO A 116 16.89 -3.52 -8.83
C PRO A 116 16.92 -2.00 -8.62
N ASN A 117 15.76 -1.36 -8.60
CA ASN A 117 15.65 0.09 -8.43
C ASN A 117 14.59 0.49 -7.39
N HIS A 118 14.83 1.59 -6.67
CA HIS A 118 14.01 2.05 -5.55
C HIS A 118 12.61 2.46 -5.98
N GLU A 119 12.47 3.29 -7.03
CA GLU A 119 11.17 3.76 -7.52
C GLU A 119 10.21 2.63 -7.93
N PRO A 120 10.60 1.69 -8.82
CA PRO A 120 9.71 0.60 -9.22
C PRO A 120 9.42 -0.37 -8.07
N SER A 121 10.37 -0.59 -7.15
CA SER A 121 10.15 -1.49 -6.01
C SER A 121 9.13 -0.93 -5.02
N LEU A 122 9.16 0.39 -4.77
CA LEU A 122 8.16 1.08 -3.96
C LEU A 122 6.75 0.97 -4.56
N MET A 123 6.65 1.16 -5.87
CA MET A 123 5.40 1.00 -6.60
C MET A 123 4.91 -0.46 -6.60
N LEU A 124 5.82 -1.42 -6.77
CA LEU A 124 5.47 -2.84 -6.72
C LEU A 124 4.93 -3.24 -5.35
N MET A 125 5.57 -2.78 -4.27
CA MET A 125 5.13 -3.09 -2.91
C MET A 125 3.76 -2.45 -2.59
N ASN A 126 3.58 -1.17 -2.92
CA ASN A 126 2.36 -0.46 -2.55
C ASN A 126 1.20 -0.71 -3.51
N CYS A 127 1.46 -1.00 -4.78
CA CYS A 127 0.44 -1.01 -5.84
C CYS A 127 0.42 -2.31 -6.65
N GLY A 128 1.36 -3.24 -6.44
CA GLY A 128 1.46 -4.48 -7.21
C GLY A 128 1.89 -4.29 -8.67
N ASN A 129 2.37 -3.10 -9.05
CA ASN A 129 2.85 -2.82 -10.40
C ASN A 129 3.97 -1.79 -10.38
N ALA A 130 5.09 -2.08 -11.05
CA ALA A 130 6.28 -1.24 -11.06
C ALA A 130 6.23 -0.03 -12.01
N GLN A 131 5.34 -0.04 -13.02
CA GLN A 131 5.36 0.95 -14.11
C GLN A 131 4.21 1.96 -14.01
N LEU A 132 2.98 1.47 -13.87
CA LEU A 132 1.78 2.30 -13.87
C LEU A 132 1.16 2.34 -12.49
N PRO A 133 0.66 3.51 -12.03
CA PRO A 133 -0.16 3.58 -10.83
C PRO A 133 -1.38 2.67 -10.94
N ARG A 134 -1.36 1.62 -10.13
CA ARG A 134 -2.53 0.80 -9.81
C ARG A 134 -3.08 1.25 -8.46
N PRO A 135 -4.31 0.86 -8.09
CA PRO A 135 -4.83 1.18 -6.78
C PRO A 135 -3.87 0.62 -5.73
N SER A 136 -3.50 1.47 -4.77
CA SER A 136 -2.58 1.06 -3.72
C SER A 136 -3.24 0.06 -2.77
N PHE A 137 -2.42 -0.57 -1.92
CA PHE A 137 -2.88 -1.47 -0.86
C PHE A 137 -3.97 -0.83 0.00
N GLY A 138 -3.76 0.41 0.48
CA GLY A 138 -4.77 1.14 1.26
C GLY A 138 -6.05 1.45 0.47
N SER A 139 -5.93 1.72 -0.84
CA SER A 139 -7.10 1.92 -1.71
C SER A 139 -7.91 0.65 -1.89
N TRP A 140 -7.24 -0.51 -2.06
CA TRP A 140 -7.90 -1.81 -2.15
C TRP A 140 -8.56 -2.23 -0.84
N VAL A 141 -7.89 -2.02 0.28
CA VAL A 141 -8.41 -2.32 1.62
C VAL A 141 -9.69 -1.52 1.88
N THR A 142 -9.65 -0.21 1.65
CA THR A 142 -10.83 0.65 1.86
C THR A 142 -11.93 0.42 0.83
N TYR A 143 -11.60 0.03 -0.39
CA TYR A 143 -12.58 -0.39 -1.40
C TYR A 143 -13.30 -1.68 -1.00
N GLY A 144 -12.55 -2.69 -0.55
CA GLY A 144 -13.11 -4.00 -0.23
C GLY A 144 -13.80 -4.07 1.12
N LEU A 145 -13.27 -3.40 2.14
CA LEU A 145 -13.76 -3.47 3.52
C LEU A 145 -14.60 -2.25 3.94
N GLY A 146 -14.42 -1.12 3.28
CA GLY A 146 -14.99 0.16 3.70
C GLY A 146 -14.18 0.81 4.83
N SER A 147 -14.84 1.71 5.55
CA SER A 147 -14.33 2.51 6.65
C SER A 147 -15.38 2.50 7.76
N GLU A 148 -14.95 2.23 9.00
CA GLU A 148 -15.80 2.45 10.19
C GLU A 148 -16.04 3.96 10.46
N ASN A 149 -15.27 4.82 9.79
CA ASN A 149 -15.41 6.26 9.91
C ASN A 149 -16.36 6.82 8.83
N GLU A 150 -17.41 7.51 9.27
CA GLU A 150 -18.42 8.14 8.41
C GLU A 150 -18.05 9.58 8.00
N ASN A 151 -17.17 10.24 8.75
CA ASN A 151 -16.95 11.70 8.66
C ASN A 151 -15.50 12.09 8.33
N LEU A 152 -14.57 11.14 8.28
CA LEU A 152 -13.17 11.32 7.90
C LEU A 152 -12.79 10.35 6.77
N PRO A 153 -11.74 10.66 5.99
CA PRO A 153 -11.26 9.76 4.96
C PRO A 153 -10.84 8.40 5.55
N GLY A 154 -11.29 7.31 4.93
CA GLY A 154 -10.96 5.94 5.35
C GLY A 154 -9.49 5.55 5.10
N PHE A 155 -8.80 6.26 4.20
CA PHE A 155 -7.38 6.03 3.90
C PHE A 155 -6.56 7.30 4.11
N ILE A 156 -5.83 7.33 5.21
CA ILE A 156 -4.93 8.43 5.58
C ILE A 156 -3.49 8.04 5.29
N VAL A 157 -2.74 8.99 4.72
CA VAL A 157 -1.31 8.83 4.44
C VAL A 157 -0.55 9.92 5.19
N MET A 158 0.34 9.50 6.08
CA MET A 158 1.19 10.41 6.85
C MET A 158 2.63 10.26 6.36
N CYS A 159 3.22 11.35 5.88
CA CYS A 159 4.62 11.37 5.48
C CYS A 159 5.32 12.54 6.20
N PRO A 160 5.83 12.33 7.42
CA PRO A 160 6.56 13.37 8.12
C PRO A 160 7.79 13.76 7.28
N ASN A 161 7.99 15.06 7.08
CA ASN A 161 9.03 15.64 6.21
C ASN A 161 8.77 15.57 4.70
N GLY A 162 7.50 15.41 4.31
CA GLY A 162 7.09 15.49 2.91
C GLY A 162 7.04 14.12 2.24
N TYR A 163 6.83 14.14 0.94
CA TYR A 163 6.55 12.92 0.18
C TYR A 163 7.76 11.97 0.09
N PRO A 164 7.54 10.65 0.15
CA PRO A 164 8.58 9.68 -0.13
C PRO A 164 8.92 9.70 -1.63
N VAL A 165 9.96 8.94 -2.00
CA VAL A 165 10.31 8.65 -3.39
C VAL A 165 9.05 8.20 -4.15
N VAL A 166 8.93 8.63 -5.41
CA VAL A 166 7.74 8.54 -6.29
C VAL A 166 6.44 9.21 -5.81
N GLY A 167 6.44 9.83 -4.63
CA GLY A 167 5.38 10.69 -4.11
C GLY A 167 4.02 10.03 -4.04
N THR A 168 2.98 10.77 -4.45
CA THR A 168 1.59 10.31 -4.34
C THR A 168 1.29 9.05 -5.15
N ARG A 169 2.16 8.65 -6.09
CA ARG A 169 1.99 7.41 -6.87
C ARG A 169 1.96 6.16 -5.99
N ASN A 170 2.54 6.21 -4.80
CA ASN A 170 2.50 5.11 -3.82
C ASN A 170 1.08 4.86 -3.23
N TRP A 171 0.14 5.81 -3.33
CA TRP A 171 -1.15 5.70 -2.63
C TRP A 171 -2.34 6.23 -3.44
N ARG A 172 -2.32 6.04 -4.77
CA ARG A 172 -3.46 6.45 -5.60
C ARG A 172 -4.59 5.43 -5.58
N SER A 173 -5.83 5.91 -5.70
CA SER A 173 -6.98 5.06 -6.03
C SER A 173 -6.92 4.57 -7.48
N ALA A 174 -6.20 5.29 -8.35
CA ALA A 174 -6.05 5.01 -9.76
C ALA A 174 -7.41 4.89 -10.47
N PHE A 175 -7.79 3.69 -10.93
CA PHE A 175 -9.07 3.45 -11.60
C PHE A 175 -10.22 3.16 -10.62
N LEU A 176 -9.98 3.07 -9.31
CA LEU A 176 -11.04 3.04 -8.31
C LEU A 176 -11.62 4.45 -8.10
N PRO A 177 -12.88 4.57 -7.66
CA PRO A 177 -13.49 5.86 -7.35
C PRO A 177 -12.62 6.72 -6.43
N GLY A 178 -12.70 8.04 -6.61
CA GLY A 178 -11.90 9.01 -5.86
C GLY A 178 -12.10 8.95 -4.34
N ALA A 179 -13.20 8.37 -3.86
CA ALA A 179 -13.46 8.13 -2.44
C ALA A 179 -12.38 7.25 -1.77
N TYR A 180 -11.66 6.43 -2.54
CA TYR A 180 -10.61 5.53 -2.04
C TYR A 180 -9.20 6.11 -2.20
N GLN A 181 -9.08 7.39 -2.58
CA GLN A 181 -7.80 8.06 -2.71
C GLN A 181 -7.18 8.31 -1.33
N GLY A 182 -5.91 7.94 -1.16
CA GLY A 182 -5.17 8.26 0.06
C GLY A 182 -5.10 9.76 0.28
N THR A 183 -5.59 10.19 1.44
CA THR A 183 -5.56 11.59 1.88
C THR A 183 -4.26 11.85 2.62
N TYR A 184 -3.38 12.64 2.01
CA TYR A 184 -2.12 13.02 2.63
C TYR A 184 -2.34 14.04 3.75
N LEU A 185 -1.75 13.77 4.92
CA LEU A 185 -1.67 14.69 6.04
C LEU A 185 -0.20 14.96 6.38
N ASP A 186 0.19 16.24 6.39
CA ASP A 186 1.48 16.64 6.94
C ASP A 186 1.36 16.79 8.46
N THR A 187 1.89 15.82 9.18
CA THR A 187 1.81 15.75 10.65
C THR A 187 2.64 16.84 11.35
N LYS A 188 3.37 17.70 10.61
CA LYS A 188 3.97 18.93 11.17
C LYS A 188 2.95 20.01 11.48
N HIS A 189 1.74 19.90 10.94
CA HIS A 189 0.66 20.84 11.18
C HIS A 189 -0.43 20.20 12.03
N THR A 190 -1.10 21.02 12.84
CA THR A 190 -2.25 20.60 13.67
C THR A 190 -3.53 21.35 13.28
N GLU A 191 -3.40 22.47 12.56
CA GLU A 191 -4.55 23.22 12.07
C GLU A 191 -5.20 22.50 10.88
N VAL A 192 -6.51 22.23 10.99
CA VAL A 192 -7.27 21.47 9.99
C VAL A 192 -7.15 22.04 8.57
N THR A 193 -7.09 23.37 8.44
CA THR A 193 -6.93 24.05 7.13
C THR A 193 -5.56 23.82 6.48
N LYS A 194 -4.54 23.46 7.27
CA LYS A 194 -3.20 23.07 6.79
C LYS A 194 -3.11 21.56 6.54
N LEU A 195 -3.94 20.77 7.24
CA LEU A 195 -4.02 19.33 7.10
C LEU A 195 -4.82 18.88 5.88
N ILE A 196 -5.96 19.52 5.63
CA ILE A 196 -6.88 19.18 4.54
C ILE A 196 -7.06 20.41 3.64
N ALA A 197 -6.49 20.31 2.44
CA ALA A 197 -6.62 21.36 1.44
C ALA A 197 -8.09 21.58 1.07
N ASN A 198 -8.47 22.85 0.89
CA ASN A 198 -9.82 23.27 0.47
C ASN A 198 -10.98 22.82 1.39
N ILE A 199 -10.71 22.50 2.66
CA ILE A 199 -11.77 22.13 3.61
C ILE A 199 -12.76 23.28 3.89
N ARG A 200 -12.35 24.53 3.62
CA ARG A 200 -13.21 25.71 3.68
C ARG A 200 -13.38 26.31 2.29
N ASN A 201 -14.63 26.57 1.91
CA ASN A 201 -14.96 27.32 0.71
C ASN A 201 -15.12 28.80 1.06
N THR A 202 -14.25 29.65 0.53
CA THR A 202 -14.29 31.11 0.76
C THR A 202 -15.12 31.86 -0.28
N ARG A 203 -15.60 31.17 -1.32
CA ARG A 203 -16.32 31.77 -2.46
C ARG A 203 -17.83 31.60 -2.37
N LEU A 204 -18.30 30.48 -1.84
CA LEU A 204 -19.72 30.13 -1.76
C LEU A 204 -20.10 29.81 -0.33
N SER A 205 -21.26 30.31 0.10
CA SER A 205 -21.89 29.91 1.36
C SER A 205 -22.29 28.43 1.31
N SER A 206 -22.49 27.81 2.48
CA SER A 206 -22.98 26.42 2.57
C SER A 206 -24.32 26.23 1.87
N THR A 207 -25.20 27.25 1.91
CA THR A 207 -26.50 27.23 1.23
C THR A 207 -26.35 27.19 -0.30
N GLU A 208 -25.43 27.98 -0.87
CA GLU A 208 -25.17 27.97 -2.31
C GLU A 208 -24.53 26.66 -2.76
N GLN A 209 -23.58 26.13 -1.97
CA GLN A 209 -22.98 24.82 -2.23
C GLN A 209 -24.03 23.71 -2.20
N ARG A 210 -24.96 23.74 -1.23
CA ARG A 210 -26.05 22.77 -1.15
C ARG A 210 -26.96 22.86 -2.38
N ARG A 211 -27.34 24.07 -2.81
CA ARG A 211 -28.15 24.28 -4.02
C ARG A 211 -27.46 23.74 -5.29
N GLN A 212 -26.16 23.94 -5.43
CA GLN A 212 -25.39 23.37 -6.54
C GLN A 212 -25.39 21.84 -6.51
N LEU A 213 -25.18 21.25 -5.32
CA LEU A 213 -25.21 19.81 -5.14
C LEU A 213 -26.60 19.23 -5.43
N ASP A 214 -27.67 19.88 -4.96
CA ASP A 214 -29.05 19.49 -5.24
C ASP A 214 -29.35 19.48 -6.73
N LEU A 215 -28.91 20.51 -7.46
CA LEU A 215 -29.07 20.58 -8.92
C LEU A 215 -28.32 19.44 -9.62
N VAL A 216 -27.06 19.19 -9.25
CA VAL A 216 -26.28 18.08 -9.82
C VAL A 216 -26.94 16.74 -9.52
N GLN A 217 -27.44 16.53 -8.30
CA GLN A 217 -28.16 15.31 -7.93
C GLN A 217 -29.45 15.14 -8.74
N ALA A 218 -30.23 16.21 -8.94
CA ALA A 218 -31.43 16.18 -9.77
C ALA A 218 -31.12 15.85 -11.24
N LEU A 219 -30.05 16.42 -11.80
CA LEU A 219 -29.61 16.10 -13.16
C LEU A 219 -29.13 14.65 -13.28
N ASN A 220 -28.37 14.15 -12.31
CA ASN A 220 -27.94 12.76 -12.28
C ASN A 220 -29.12 11.78 -12.18
N ALA A 221 -30.12 12.10 -11.34
CA ALA A 221 -31.32 11.29 -11.19
C ALA A 221 -32.12 11.24 -12.51
N ARG A 222 -32.28 12.37 -13.19
CA ARG A 222 -32.90 12.42 -14.52
C ARG A 222 -32.13 11.60 -15.55
N HIS A 223 -30.81 11.75 -15.60
CA HIS A 223 -29.96 10.99 -16.52
C HIS A 223 -30.08 9.47 -16.31
N LEU A 224 -30.14 9.03 -15.04
CA LEU A 224 -30.30 7.63 -14.68
C LEU A 224 -31.67 7.08 -15.13
N GLN A 225 -32.74 7.86 -14.96
CA GLN A 225 -34.10 7.48 -15.41
C GLN A 225 -34.17 7.26 -16.92
N GLU A 226 -33.41 8.00 -17.71
CA GLU A 226 -33.38 7.88 -19.17
C GLU A 226 -32.61 6.63 -19.66
N ARG A 227 -31.90 5.92 -18.76
CA ARG A 227 -31.05 4.76 -19.08
C ARG A 227 -31.44 3.48 -18.34
N VAL A 228 -32.73 3.18 -18.25
CA VAL A 228 -33.27 1.98 -17.56
C VAL A 228 -32.68 0.65 -18.08
N ALA A 229 -32.13 0.62 -19.30
CA ALA A 229 -31.54 -0.57 -19.93
C ALA A 229 -30.01 -0.67 -19.84
N ASP A 230 -29.32 0.29 -19.21
CA ASP A 230 -27.86 0.26 -18.98
C ASP A 230 -27.63 -0.26 -17.54
N PRO A 231 -27.24 -1.55 -17.36
CA PRO A 231 -27.17 -2.19 -16.04
C PRO A 231 -26.02 -1.71 -15.16
#